data_AF-A0A847B360-F1
#
_entry.id   AF-A0A847B360-F1
#
_cell.length_a   1.000
_cell.length_b   1.000
_cell.length_c   1.000
_cell.angle_alpha   90.00
_cell.angle_beta   90.00
_cell.angle_gamma   90.00
#
_symmetry.space_group_name_H-M   'P 1'
#
loop_
_entity.id
_entity.type
_entity.pdbx_description
1 polymer ?
#
loop_
_entity_poly.entity_id
_entity_poly.type
_entity_poly.pdbx_seq_one_letter_code
_entity_poly.pdbx_strand_id
1 'polypeptide(L)' 'KMETLVTDIVATGVANRTFAIIENGSWAPAADNLIRAQISKLKNARIINQEKFTIKSALKSNQLEALKTLARQIAETI' A
#
# COMPACT_ATOMS: atom_id res chain seq x y z
N LYS A 1 9.48 6.18 -12.07
CA LYS A 1 9.21 6.77 -10.72
C LYS A 1 8.00 6.05 -10.12
N MET A 2 7.80 6.07 -8.80
CA MET A 2 6.65 5.39 -8.18
C MET A 2 5.31 5.90 -8.71
N GLU A 3 5.19 7.22 -8.92
CA GLU A 3 4.00 7.84 -9.50
C GLU A 3 3.63 7.27 -10.86
N THR A 4 4.61 7.06 -11.76
CA THR A 4 4.38 6.49 -13.09
C THR A 4 3.73 5.11 -13.01
N LEU A 5 4.27 4.23 -12.17
CA LEU A 5 3.73 2.87 -11.99
C LEU A 5 2.27 2.90 -11.52
N VAL A 6 1.96 3.75 -10.55
CA VAL A 6 0.60 3.86 -9.98
C VAL A 6 -0.38 4.39 -11.04
N THR A 7 0.03 5.43 -11.76
CA THR A 7 -0.77 5.99 -12.85
C THR A 7 -1.00 4.98 -13.95
N ASP A 8 0.02 4.19 -14.33
CA ASP A 8 -0.12 3.14 -15.36
C ASP A 8 -1.09 2.05 -14.91
N ILE A 9 -1.00 1.58 -13.65
CA ILE A 9 -1.96 0.61 -13.08
C ILE A 9 -3.39 1.16 -13.15
N VAL A 10 -3.60 2.42 -12.77
CA VAL A 10 -4.92 3.05 -12.84
C VAL A 10 -5.40 3.19 -14.29
N ALA A 11 -4.51 3.58 -15.22
CA ALA A 11 -4.82 3.75 -16.64
C ALA A 11 -5.22 2.44 -17.32
N THR A 12 -4.64 1.30 -16.90
CA THR A 12 -5.06 -0.03 -17.39
C THR A 12 -6.47 -0.43 -16.93
N GLY A 13 -7.03 0.24 -15.92
CA GLY A 13 -8.40 0.00 -15.45
C GLY A 13 -8.60 -1.35 -14.76
N VAL A 14 -7.56 -1.92 -14.15
CA VAL A 14 -7.67 -3.20 -13.44
C VAL A 14 -8.77 -3.15 -12.38
N ALA A 15 -9.56 -4.22 -12.30
CA ALA A 15 -10.68 -4.32 -11.37
C ALA A 15 -10.60 -5.62 -10.55
N ASN A 16 -11.33 -5.67 -9.43
CA ASN A 16 -11.41 -6.83 -8.53
C ASN A 16 -10.03 -7.24 -7.98
N ARG A 17 -9.22 -6.26 -7.61
CA ARG A 17 -7.86 -6.49 -7.09
C ARG A 17 -7.75 -6.03 -5.64
N THR A 18 -6.98 -6.81 -4.88
CA THR A 18 -6.65 -6.52 -3.50
C THR A 18 -5.22 -5.97 -3.44
N PHE A 19 -5.04 -4.86 -2.73
CA PHE A 19 -3.78 -4.14 -2.61
C PHE A 19 -3.37 -4.01 -1.14
N ALA A 20 -2.06 -4.00 -0.90
CA ALA A 20 -1.46 -3.57 0.36
C ALA A 20 -0.46 -2.46 0.05
N ILE A 21 -0.44 -1.41 0.87
CA ILE A 21 0.40 -0.23 0.65
C ILE A 21 1.31 -0.05 1.85
N ILE A 22 2.61 0.03 1.57
CA ILE A 22 3.66 0.34 2.53
C ILE A 22 4.42 1.54 1.98
N GLU A 23 4.62 2.57 2.80
CA GLU A 23 5.43 3.72 2.41
C GLU A 23 6.74 3.75 3.20
N ASN A 24 7.82 4.18 2.55
CA ASN A 24 9.06 4.53 3.21
C ASN A 24 9.33 6.02 3.01
N GLY A 25 9.39 6.77 4.10
CA GLY A 25 9.71 8.19 4.06
C GLY A 25 10.10 8.73 5.44
N SER A 26 11.26 9.37 5.48
CA SER A 26 11.87 9.87 6.71
C SER A 26 11.30 11.23 7.14
N TRP A 27 10.77 12.00 6.20
CA TRP A 27 10.25 13.35 6.44
C TRP A 27 8.90 13.53 5.77
N ALA A 28 7.87 13.83 6.58
CA ALA A 28 6.49 14.08 6.15
C ALA A 28 6.01 13.14 5.01
N PRO A 29 6.02 11.81 5.21
CA PRO A 29 5.66 10.86 4.16
C PRO A 29 4.20 11.04 3.73
N ALA A 30 3.99 11.14 2.43
CA ALA A 30 2.68 11.34 1.81
C ALA A 30 2.36 10.31 0.72
N ALA A 31 3.27 9.38 0.44
CA ALA A 31 3.16 8.44 -0.66
C ALA A 31 1.95 7.51 -0.48
N ASP A 32 1.72 7.00 0.73
CA ASP A 32 0.58 6.14 1.03
C ASP A 32 -0.75 6.83 0.69
N ASN A 33 -0.93 8.09 1.12
CA ASN A 33 -2.13 8.87 0.83
C ASN A 33 -2.34 9.06 -0.68
N LEU A 34 -1.27 9.43 -1.39
CA LEU A 34 -1.33 9.65 -2.84
C LEU A 34 -1.68 8.36 -3.58
N ILE A 35 -1.09 7.22 -3.19
CA ILE A 35 -1.35 5.92 -3.79
C ILE A 35 -2.79 5.48 -3.51
N ARG A 36 -3.28 5.61 -2.27
CA ARG A 36 -4.68 5.31 -1.90
C ARG A 36 -5.66 6.12 -2.72
N ALA A 37 -5.40 7.41 -2.93
CA ALA A 37 -6.26 8.29 -3.74
C ALA A 37 -6.28 7.93 -5.23
N GLN A 38 -5.24 7.27 -5.74
CA GLN A 38 -5.24 6.75 -7.11
C GLN A 38 -5.96 5.40 -7.19
N ILE A 39 -5.68 4.48 -6.25
CA ILE A 39 -6.31 3.14 -6.22
C ILE A 39 -7.83 3.24 -5.97
N SER A 40 -8.31 4.25 -5.23
CA SER A 40 -9.74 4.47 -5.02
C SER A 40 -10.52 4.74 -6.32
N LYS A 41 -9.84 5.09 -7.42
CA LYS A 41 -10.44 5.26 -8.75
C LYS A 41 -10.71 3.94 -9.47
N LEU A 42 -10.10 2.84 -9.02
CA LEU A 42 -10.27 1.51 -9.61
C LEU A 42 -11.58 0.88 -9.16
N LYS A 43 -12.21 0.09 -10.04
CA LYS A 43 -13.48 -0.58 -9.73
C LYS A 43 -13.24 -1.82 -8.86
N ASN A 44 -13.99 -1.93 -7.78
CA ASN A 44 -13.92 -3.05 -6.83
C ASN A 44 -12.48 -3.34 -6.35
N ALA A 45 -11.71 -2.28 -6.09
CA ALA A 45 -10.40 -2.38 -5.48
C ALA A 45 -10.53 -2.42 -3.96
N ARG A 46 -9.83 -3.36 -3.33
CA ARG A 46 -9.77 -3.49 -1.86
C ARG A 46 -8.37 -3.16 -1.38
N ILE A 47 -8.24 -2.36 -0.32
CA ILE A 47 -6.95 -2.14 0.35
C ILE A 47 -6.99 -2.87 1.70
N ILE A 48 -6.05 -3.79 1.93
CA ILE A 48 -6.04 -4.67 3.12
C ILE A 48 -5.66 -3.88 4.37
N ASN A 49 -4.56 -3.13 4.33
CA ASN A 49 -4.11 -2.38 5.48
C ASN A 49 -4.88 -1.05 5.59
N GLN A 50 -5.82 -1.01 6.54
CA GLN A 50 -6.56 0.21 6.88
C GLN A 50 -5.63 1.26 7.49
N GLU A 51 -4.75 0.84 8.39
CA GLU A 51 -3.71 1.70 8.95
C GLU A 51 -2.50 1.82 8.02
N LYS A 52 -1.87 2.99 8.06
CA LYS A 52 -0.66 3.26 7.29
C LYS A 52 0.51 2.50 7.89
N PHE A 53 1.18 1.72 7.07
CA PHE A 53 2.46 1.13 7.42
C PHE A 53 3.59 2.02 6.89
N THR A 54 4.07 2.93 7.74
CA THR A 54 5.12 3.88 7.40
C THR A 54 6.47 3.43 7.97
N ILE A 55 7.45 3.27 7.10
CA ILE A 55 8.86 3.07 7.45
C ILE A 55 9.56 4.42 7.42
N LYS A 56 10.28 4.77 8.49
CA LYS A 56 11.10 5.99 8.54
C LYS A 56 12.56 5.61 8.33
N SER A 57 13.01 5.67 7.07
CA SER A 57 14.32 5.23 6.58
C SER A 57 14.50 3.70 6.57
N ALA A 58 14.41 3.05 7.73
CA ALA A 58 14.67 1.63 7.89
C ALA A 58 13.61 0.96 8.77
N LEU A 59 13.34 -0.33 8.50
CA LEU A 59 12.42 -1.14 9.27
C LEU A 59 13.00 -1.38 10.68
N LYS A 60 12.20 -1.11 11.70
CA LYS A 60 12.60 -1.32 13.10
C LYS A 60 12.06 -2.63 13.64
N SER A 61 12.75 -3.21 14.62
CA SER A 61 12.36 -4.50 15.21
C SER A 61 10.95 -4.49 15.80
N ASN A 62 10.50 -3.35 16.34
CA ASN A 62 9.15 -3.19 16.88
C ASN A 62 8.04 -3.16 15.80
N GLN A 63 8.40 -3.03 14.52
CA GLN A 63 7.47 -3.07 13.39
C GLN A 63 7.40 -4.46 12.74
N LEU A 64 8.28 -5.41 13.11
CA LEU A 64 8.33 -6.74 12.51
C LEU A 64 7.04 -7.53 12.73
N GLU A 65 6.46 -7.50 13.91
CA GLU A 65 5.21 -8.21 14.17
C GLU A 65 4.03 -7.61 13.40
N ALA A 66 3.96 -6.29 13.28
CA ALA A 66 2.97 -5.62 12.45
C ALA A 66 3.14 -6.00 10.95
N LEU A 67 4.38 -6.09 10.47
CA LEU A 67 4.67 -6.53 9.10
C LEU A 67 4.28 -8.00 8.87
N LYS A 68 4.58 -8.89 9.82
CA LYS A 68 4.17 -10.30 9.76
C LYS A 68 2.65 -10.43 9.76
N THR A 69 1.95 -9.65 10.58
CA THR A 69 0.47 -9.63 10.58
C THR A 69 -0.07 -9.19 9.24
N LEU A 70 0.48 -8.14 8.64
CA LEU A 70 0.10 -7.71 7.29
C LEU A 70 0.35 -8.81 6.25
N ALA A 71 1.50 -9.50 6.32
CA ALA A 71 1.80 -10.61 5.42
C ALA A 71 0.79 -11.76 5.55
N ARG A 72 0.36 -12.11 6.79
CA ARG A 72 -0.70 -13.11 7.02
C ARG A 72 -2.02 -12.66 6.41
N GLN A 73 -2.42 -11.40 6.63
CA GLN A 73 -3.65 -10.85 6.05
C GLN A 73 -3.64 -10.89 4.52
N ILE A 74 -2.49 -10.67 3.88
CA ILE A 74 -2.35 -10.84 2.43
C ILE A 74 -2.54 -12.30 2.03
N ALA A 75 -1.89 -13.23 2.73
CA ALA A 75 -2.00 -14.66 2.43
C ALA A 75 -3.43 -15.19 2.57
N GLU A 76 -4.21 -14.66 3.51
CA GLU A 76 -5.64 -15.00 3.71
C GLU A 76 -6.56 -14.49 2.60
N THR A 77 -6.08 -13.60 1.71
CA THR A 77 -6.88 -13.05 0.59
C THR A 77 -6.75 -13.84 -0.71
N ILE A 78 -5.90 -14.87 -0.74
CA ILE A 78 -5.68 -15.79 -1.87
C ILE A 78 -6.51 -17.05 -1.64
#